data_AF-A0A820K3M5-F1
#
_entry.id   AF-A0A820K3M5-F1
#
_cell.length_a   1.000
_cell.length_b   1.000
_cell.length_c   1.000
_cell.angle_alpha   90.00
_cell.angle_beta   90.00
_cell.angle_gamma   90.00
#
_symmetry.space_group_name_H-M   'P 1'
#
loop_
_entity.id
_entity.type
_entity.pdbx_description
1 polymer ?
#
loop_
_entity_poly.entity_id
_entity_poly.type
_entity_poly.pdbx_seq_one_letter_code
_entity_poly.pdbx_strand_id
1 'polypeptide(L)'
;SSALEIFNPTIHPSIYKANTVNNLREVNSLFAFLKRCVSSIGSRKLRSWCLKPCRSSEILERRYDVIEFFLDTNQHELMRTLRDHLKPIVNIPTLLRKLFDQNTRITVWKQIIESIRATLRIRMALVPFRMKTYFFNDLCSKLTDDLPRLLNIIEISVCLQNRN
;
A
#
# COMPACT_ATOMS: atom_id res chain seq x y z
N SER A 1 -20.54 18.14 17.02
CA SER A 1 -19.69 19.10 16.29
C SER A 1 -18.45 18.39 15.77
N SER A 2 -18.42 18.02 14.48
CA SER A 2 -17.18 17.59 13.81
C SER A 2 -16.36 18.83 13.42
N ALA A 3 -15.79 19.52 14.41
CA ALA A 3 -15.14 20.82 14.21
C ALA A 3 -13.93 20.80 13.25
N LEU A 4 -13.31 19.62 13.07
CA LEU A 4 -12.14 19.44 12.20
C LEU A 4 -12.48 18.76 10.86
N GLU A 5 -13.75 18.42 10.62
CA GLU A 5 -14.24 17.80 9.38
C GLU A 5 -13.32 16.70 8.82
N ILE A 6 -12.78 15.86 9.73
CA ILE A 6 -11.76 14.86 9.37
C ILE A 6 -12.28 13.94 8.27
N PHE A 7 -13.55 13.57 8.37
CA PHE A 7 -14.32 12.87 7.35
C PHE A 7 -15.61 13.65 7.10
N ASN A 8 -15.95 13.83 5.83
CA ASN A 8 -17.18 14.50 5.41
C ASN A 8 -17.78 13.76 4.22
N PRO A 9 -18.69 12.80 4.45
CA PRO A 9 -19.39 12.13 3.36
C PRO A 9 -20.47 13.08 2.80
N THR A 10 -20.06 14.12 2.07
CA THR A 10 -21.01 14.97 1.35
C THR A 10 -21.59 14.17 0.19
N ILE A 11 -22.88 13.81 0.29
CA ILE A 11 -23.65 13.22 -0.80
C ILE A 11 -24.10 14.37 -1.70
N HIS A 12 -23.45 14.56 -2.85
CA HIS A 12 -23.96 15.52 -3.83
C HIS A 12 -25.24 14.92 -4.47
N PRO A 13 -26.34 15.69 -4.63
CA PRO A 13 -27.61 15.20 -5.18
C PRO A 13 -27.48 14.53 -6.57
N SER A 14 -26.47 14.90 -7.37
CA SER A 14 -26.20 14.27 -8.68
C SER A 14 -25.65 12.84 -8.60
N ILE A 15 -25.19 12.37 -7.43
CA ILE A 15 -24.70 11.00 -7.21
C ILE A 15 -25.86 10.01 -7.03
N TYR A 16 -27.08 10.47 -6.75
CA TYR A 16 -28.25 9.60 -6.59
C TYR A 16 -28.59 8.76 -7.84
N LYS A 17 -28.09 9.14 -9.02
CA LYS A 17 -28.31 8.39 -10.27
C LYS A 17 -27.24 7.34 -10.58
N ALA A 18 -26.16 7.26 -9.78
CA ALA A 18 -25.12 6.25 -9.94
C ALA A 18 -25.19 5.26 -8.77
N ASN A 19 -25.47 3.99 -9.06
CA ASN A 19 -25.41 2.86 -8.11
C ASN A 19 -23.99 2.66 -7.56
N THR A 20 -23.49 3.59 -6.76
CA THR A 20 -22.12 3.57 -6.24
C THR A 20 -22.07 4.08 -4.80
N VAL A 21 -22.89 3.48 -3.94
CA VAL A 21 -22.89 3.67 -2.48
C VAL A 21 -21.50 3.39 -1.85
N ASN A 22 -20.63 2.64 -2.56
CA ASN A 22 -19.28 2.32 -2.12
C ASN A 22 -18.17 3.30 -2.60
N ASN A 23 -18.49 4.30 -3.45
CA ASN A 23 -17.55 5.34 -3.91
C ASN A 23 -18.11 6.74 -3.64
N LEU A 24 -18.58 7.00 -2.42
CA LEU A 24 -18.72 8.37 -1.94
C LEU A 24 -17.31 8.99 -1.94
N ARG A 25 -17.02 9.79 -2.97
CA ARG A 25 -15.80 10.59 -3.04
C ARG A 25 -15.99 11.70 -2.02
N GLU A 26 -15.35 11.57 -0.87
CA GLU A 26 -15.20 12.70 0.07
C GLU A 26 -14.43 13.80 -0.67
N VAL A 27 -15.07 14.93 -0.95
CA VAL A 27 -14.46 16.04 -1.71
C VAL A 27 -14.02 17.17 -0.78
N ASN A 28 -14.69 17.30 0.38
CA ASN A 28 -14.48 18.39 1.35
C ASN A 28 -14.18 17.83 2.75
N SER A 29 -13.13 17.01 2.87
CA SER A 29 -12.65 16.51 4.17
C SER A 29 -11.13 16.62 4.30
N LEU A 30 -10.63 16.75 5.53
CA LEU A 30 -9.18 16.72 5.79
C LEU A 30 -8.57 15.40 5.29
N PHE A 31 -9.30 14.29 5.44
CA PHE A 31 -8.88 13.01 4.91
C PHE A 31 -8.74 13.04 3.37
N ALA A 32 -9.68 13.65 2.65
CA ALA A 32 -9.61 13.78 1.19
C ALA A 32 -8.37 14.59 0.76
N PHE A 33 -8.04 15.65 1.50
CA PHE A 33 -6.83 16.45 1.26
C PHE A 33 -5.53 15.63 1.48
N LEU A 34 -5.45 14.90 2.60
CA LEU A 34 -4.28 14.11 2.98
C LEU A 34 -4.12 12.82 2.15
N LYS A 35 -5.21 12.26 1.62
CA LYS A 35 -5.20 10.97 0.91
C LYS A 35 -4.54 11.08 -0.47
N ARG A 36 -3.21 10.97 -0.47
CA ARG A 36 -2.37 10.84 -1.69
C ARG A 36 -1.76 9.45 -1.85
N CYS A 37 -2.23 8.47 -1.09
CA CYS A 37 -1.78 7.08 -1.17
C CYS A 37 -2.14 6.44 -2.53
N VAL A 38 -1.20 5.69 -3.10
CA VAL A 38 -1.39 4.96 -4.37
C VAL A 38 -1.96 3.56 -4.20
N SER A 39 -1.85 2.98 -3.00
CA SER A 39 -2.32 1.63 -2.69
C SER A 39 -3.54 1.64 -1.77
N SER A 40 -4.37 0.61 -1.90
CA SER A 40 -5.57 0.45 -1.06
C SER A 40 -5.21 0.23 0.41
N ILE A 41 -4.11 -0.48 0.70
CA ILE A 41 -3.61 -0.72 2.05
C ILE A 41 -3.16 0.60 2.69
N GLY A 42 -2.41 1.43 1.95
CA GLY A 42 -1.98 2.75 2.43
C GLY A 42 -3.17 3.66 2.74
N SER A 43 -4.17 3.70 1.85
CA SER A 43 -5.39 4.49 2.06
C SER A 43 -6.15 4.06 3.31
N ARG A 44 -6.29 2.74 3.56
CA ARG A 44 -6.93 2.22 4.78
C ARG A 44 -6.13 2.57 6.03
N LYS A 45 -4.80 2.47 5.97
CA LYS A 45 -3.92 2.79 7.10
C LYS A 45 -3.98 4.28 7.46
N LEU A 46 -3.92 5.17 6.47
CA LEU A 46 -4.08 6.61 6.66
C LEU A 46 -5.44 6.93 7.31
N ARG A 47 -6.52 6.32 6.83
CA ARG A 47 -7.86 6.47 7.43
C ARG A 47 -7.85 6.09 8.92
N SER A 48 -7.22 4.97 9.26
CA SER A 48 -7.07 4.54 10.65
C SER A 48 -6.25 5.53 11.49
N TRP A 49 -5.23 6.19 10.93
CA TRP A 49 -4.46 7.20 11.66
C TRP A 49 -5.27 8.46 11.93
N CYS A 50 -6.07 8.92 10.96
CA CYS A 50 -6.98 10.05 11.16
C CYS A 50 -8.06 9.76 12.21
N LEU A 51 -8.53 8.50 12.30
CA LEU A 51 -9.49 8.08 13.33
C LEU A 51 -8.85 7.86 14.71
N LYS A 52 -7.57 7.49 14.75
CA LYS A 52 -6.84 7.14 15.98
C LYS A 52 -5.44 7.77 15.94
N PRO A 53 -5.31 9.06 16.29
CA PRO A 53 -4.02 9.73 16.37
C PRO A 53 -3.06 9.02 17.32
N CYS A 54 -1.78 9.00 16.97
CA CYS A 54 -0.74 8.41 17.81
C CYS A 54 -0.34 9.38 18.93
N ARG A 55 -0.09 8.86 20.14
CA ARG A 55 0.39 9.64 21.29
C ARG A 55 1.81 9.27 21.74
N SER A 56 2.43 8.28 21.10
CA SER A 56 3.79 7.86 21.43
C SER A 56 4.79 8.73 20.69
N SER A 57 5.65 9.44 21.44
CA SER A 57 6.73 10.28 20.89
C SER A 57 7.62 9.47 19.96
N GLU A 58 8.07 8.30 20.42
CA GLU A 58 8.95 7.41 19.66
C GLU A 58 8.36 7.01 18.30
N ILE A 59 7.06 6.69 18.24
CA ILE A 59 6.41 6.35 16.96
C ILE A 59 6.30 7.58 16.06
N LEU A 60 6.06 8.75 16.64
CA LEU A 60 5.94 10.00 15.89
C LEU A 60 7.30 10.41 15.30
N GLU A 61 8.36 10.40 16.10
CA GLU A 61 9.74 10.67 15.67
C GLU A 61 10.13 9.77 14.49
N ARG A 62 9.96 8.46 14.62
CA ARG A 62 10.24 7.51 13.52
C ARG A 62 9.46 7.79 12.25
N ARG A 63 8.24 8.36 12.33
CA ARG A 63 7.47 8.78 11.15
C ARG A 63 8.01 10.09 10.58
N TYR A 64 8.38 11.03 11.44
CA TYR A 64 8.94 12.31 11.03
C TYR A 64 10.27 12.12 10.31
N ASP A 65 11.16 11.24 10.78
CA ASP A 65 12.44 10.92 10.11
C ASP A 65 12.22 10.50 8.63
N VAL A 66 11.22 9.66 8.39
CA VAL A 66 10.90 9.17 7.04
C VAL A 66 10.26 10.27 6.20
N ILE A 67 9.40 11.11 6.80
CA ILE A 67 8.78 12.23 6.11
C ILE A 67 9.85 13.24 5.71
N GLU A 68 10.72 13.64 6.64
CA GLU A 68 11.82 14.57 6.42
C GLU A 68 12.74 14.10 5.29
N PHE A 69 13.11 12.82 5.29
CA PHE A 69 13.87 12.23 4.19
C PHE A 69 13.19 12.42 2.82
N PHE A 70 11.87 12.23 2.72
CA PHE A 70 11.13 12.39 1.46
C PHE A 70 10.72 13.84 1.15
N LEU A 71 10.91 14.78 2.07
CA LEU A 71 10.72 16.21 1.83
C LEU A 71 11.93 16.83 1.09
N ASP A 72 13.11 16.22 1.16
CA ASP A 72 14.26 16.63 0.36
C ASP A 72 13.98 16.44 -1.13
N THR A 73 14.16 17.51 -1.91
CA THR A 73 13.94 17.53 -3.37
C THR A 73 14.79 16.51 -4.11
N ASN A 74 15.95 16.13 -3.55
CA ASN A 74 16.80 15.10 -4.14
C ASN A 74 16.16 13.71 -4.14
N GLN A 75 15.13 13.47 -3.31
CA GLN A 75 14.45 12.18 -3.20
C GLN A 75 13.19 12.07 -4.06
N HIS A 76 12.89 13.06 -4.91
CA HIS A 76 11.70 13.04 -5.76
C HIS A 76 11.64 11.82 -6.70
N GLU A 77 12.75 11.45 -7.33
CA GLU A 77 12.78 10.31 -8.25
C GLU A 77 12.61 8.97 -7.51
N LEU A 78 13.22 8.84 -6.33
CA LEU A 78 12.99 7.70 -5.45
C LEU A 78 11.52 7.62 -5.02
N MET A 79 10.92 8.72 -4.59
CA MET A 79 9.50 8.78 -4.22
C MET A 79 8.60 8.38 -5.38
N ARG A 80 8.87 8.85 -6.60
CA ARG A 80 8.14 8.44 -7.81
C ARG A 80 8.27 6.94 -8.04
N THR A 81 9.50 6.43 -8.02
CA THR A 81 9.81 5.00 -8.18
C THR A 81 9.06 4.15 -7.15
N LEU A 82 9.10 4.53 -5.87
CA LEU A 82 8.42 3.80 -4.81
C LEU A 82 6.90 3.84 -4.99
N ARG A 83 6.33 4.98 -5.39
CA ARG A 83 4.89 5.09 -5.67
C ARG A 83 4.45 4.14 -6.79
N ASP A 84 5.25 4.00 -7.84
CA ASP A 84 4.92 3.08 -8.93
C ASP A 84 4.96 1.61 -8.48
N HIS A 85 5.92 1.25 -7.63
CA HIS A 85 5.99 -0.10 -7.05
C HIS A 85 4.96 -0.34 -5.95
N LEU A 86 4.47 0.68 -5.25
CA LEU A 86 3.43 0.51 -4.23
C LEU A 86 2.03 0.26 -4.83
N LYS A 87 1.76 0.71 -6.07
CA LYS A 87 0.47 0.50 -6.77
C LYS A 87 0.02 -0.96 -6.86
N PRO A 88 0.86 -1.90 -7.35
CA PRO A 88 0.47 -3.31 -7.49
C PRO A 88 0.43 -4.08 -6.16
N ILE A 89 0.83 -3.48 -5.03
CA ILE A 89 0.82 -4.18 -3.75
C ILE A 89 -0.61 -4.41 -3.26
N VAL A 90 -0.95 -5.68 -3.11
CA VAL A 90 -2.26 -6.17 -2.70
C VAL A 90 -2.24 -6.72 -1.28
N ASN A 91 -3.43 -6.92 -0.70
CA ASN A 91 -3.56 -7.60 0.59
C ASN A 91 -3.38 -9.11 0.37
N ILE A 92 -2.14 -9.58 0.47
CA ILE A 92 -1.76 -10.97 0.25
C ILE A 92 -2.63 -11.94 1.08
N PRO A 93 -2.82 -11.78 2.41
CA PRO A 93 -3.67 -12.68 3.19
C PRO A 93 -5.12 -12.79 2.69
N THR A 94 -5.66 -11.71 2.12
CA THR A 94 -7.01 -11.72 1.55
C THR A 94 -7.06 -12.45 0.21
N LEU A 95 -6.03 -12.30 -0.62
CA LEU A 95 -5.95 -13.04 -1.88
C LEU A 95 -5.63 -14.52 -1.66
N LEU A 96 -4.76 -14.86 -0.69
CA LEU A 96 -4.49 -16.24 -0.31
C LEU A 96 -5.75 -16.98 0.11
N ARG A 97 -6.62 -16.36 0.92
CA ARG A 97 -7.93 -16.96 1.26
C ARG A 97 -8.78 -17.26 0.04
N LYS A 98 -8.79 -16.37 -0.96
CA LYS A 98 -9.49 -16.61 -2.23
C LYS A 98 -8.86 -17.73 -3.06
N LEU A 99 -7.55 -17.94 -2.96
CA LEU A 99 -6.83 -19.06 -3.61
C LEU A 99 -7.19 -20.43 -3.05
N PHE A 100 -7.58 -20.50 -1.78
CA PHE A 100 -8.01 -21.75 -1.16
C PHE A 100 -9.49 -22.07 -1.44
N ASP A 101 -10.24 -21.15 -2.05
CA ASP A 101 -11.59 -21.43 -2.57
C ASP A 101 -11.49 -22.08 -3.96
N GLN A 102 -12.30 -23.11 -4.22
CA GLN A 102 -12.18 -24.04 -5.36
C GLN A 102 -12.31 -23.44 -6.77
N ASN A 103 -12.43 -22.12 -6.94
CA ASN A 103 -12.65 -21.47 -8.23
C ASN A 103 -11.70 -20.29 -8.48
N THR A 104 -10.42 -20.47 -8.16
CA THR A 104 -9.48 -19.36 -8.30
C THR A 104 -9.02 -19.11 -9.72
N ARG A 105 -9.30 -17.88 -10.18
CA ARG A 105 -8.86 -17.38 -11.47
C ARG A 105 -7.36 -17.13 -11.46
N ILE A 106 -6.69 -17.46 -12.58
CA ILE A 106 -5.28 -17.14 -12.88
C ILE A 106 -4.94 -15.67 -12.58
N THR A 107 -5.92 -14.77 -12.66
CA THR A 107 -5.79 -13.35 -12.32
C THR A 107 -5.38 -13.10 -10.88
N VAL A 108 -5.84 -13.92 -9.91
CA VAL A 108 -5.50 -13.78 -8.49
C VAL A 108 -4.02 -14.13 -8.26
N TRP A 109 -3.56 -15.21 -8.89
CA TRP A 109 -2.14 -15.59 -8.88
C TRP A 109 -1.26 -14.50 -9.47
N LYS A 110 -1.64 -13.95 -10.64
CA LYS A 110 -0.93 -12.82 -11.26
C LYS A 110 -0.83 -11.62 -10.32
N GLN A 111 -1.90 -11.28 -9.60
CA GLN A 111 -1.88 -10.18 -8.61
C GLN A 111 -0.89 -10.43 -7.46
N ILE A 112 -0.79 -11.66 -6.98
CA ILE A 112 0.16 -12.03 -5.92
C ILE A 112 1.59 -11.95 -6.42
N ILE A 113 1.87 -12.52 -7.60
CA ILE A 113 3.18 -12.48 -8.27
C ILE A 113 3.63 -11.02 -8.43
N GLU A 114 2.78 -10.15 -8.98
CA GLU A 114 3.11 -8.74 -9.18
C GLU A 114 3.33 -8.00 -7.85
N SER A 115 2.56 -8.32 -6.81
CA SER A 115 2.77 -7.75 -5.48
C SER A 115 4.10 -8.17 -4.85
N ILE A 116 4.53 -9.42 -5.05
CA ILE A 116 5.83 -9.92 -4.56
C ILE A 116 6.97 -9.25 -5.33
N ARG A 117 6.90 -9.22 -6.67
CA ARG A 117 7.88 -8.55 -7.53
C ARG A 117 8.03 -7.07 -7.17
N ALA A 118 6.91 -6.38 -6.97
CA ALA A 118 6.90 -5.00 -6.54
C ALA A 118 7.59 -4.78 -5.19
N THR A 119 7.36 -5.70 -4.24
CA THR A 119 8.02 -5.67 -2.93
C THR A 119 9.54 -5.81 -3.04
N LEU A 120 10.01 -6.70 -3.93
CA LEU A 120 11.44 -6.85 -4.22
C LEU A 120 12.04 -5.58 -4.83
N ARG A 121 11.33 -4.94 -5.77
CA ARG A 121 11.77 -3.68 -6.38
C ARG A 121 11.83 -2.53 -5.37
N ILE A 122 10.87 -2.45 -4.43
CA ILE A 122 10.92 -1.50 -3.31
C ILE A 122 12.18 -1.72 -2.47
N ARG A 123 12.49 -2.98 -2.12
CA ARG A 123 13.70 -3.31 -1.38
C ARG A 123 14.94 -2.81 -2.12
N MET A 124 15.07 -3.15 -3.40
CA MET A 124 16.21 -2.72 -4.22
C MET A 124 16.36 -1.20 -4.27
N ALA A 125 15.25 -0.47 -4.40
CA ALA A 125 15.26 0.99 -4.42
C ALA A 125 15.66 1.62 -3.06
N LEU A 126 15.36 0.95 -1.95
CA LEU A 126 15.62 1.45 -0.59
C LEU A 126 16.97 1.01 -0.01
N VAL A 127 17.58 -0.06 -0.53
CA VAL A 127 18.89 -0.55 -0.05
C VAL A 127 19.97 0.54 0.00
N PRO A 128 20.14 1.43 -1.01
CA PRO A 128 21.10 2.53 -0.94
C PRO A 128 20.87 3.50 0.23
N PHE A 129 19.64 3.59 0.72
CA PHE A 129 19.21 4.49 1.78
C PHE A 129 18.98 3.77 3.12
N ARG A 130 19.37 2.49 3.23
CA ARG A 130 19.09 1.64 4.39
C ARG A 130 19.47 2.28 5.72
N MET A 131 20.60 2.99 5.77
CA MET A 131 21.13 3.59 7.00
C MET A 131 20.61 5.00 7.27
N LYS A 132 19.71 5.55 6.43
CA LYS A 132 19.20 6.92 6.58
C LYS A 132 18.14 7.06 7.67
N THR A 133 17.34 6.02 7.89
CA THR A 133 16.32 6.00 8.95
C THR A 133 16.24 4.62 9.57
N TYR A 134 15.80 4.54 10.83
CA TYR A 134 15.49 3.24 11.47
C TYR A 134 14.48 2.44 10.63
N PHE A 135 13.48 3.11 10.07
CA PHE A 135 12.44 2.49 9.26
C PHE A 135 13.00 1.81 8.00
N PHE A 136 13.91 2.44 7.26
CA PHE A 136 14.49 1.82 6.06
C PHE A 136 15.37 0.62 6.41
N ASN A 137 16.12 0.69 7.51
CA ASN A 137 16.89 -0.45 7.98
C ASN A 137 16.00 -1.64 8.35
N ASP A 138 14.95 -1.39 9.15
CA ASP A 138 13.97 -2.38 9.57
C ASP A 138 13.16 -2.96 8.39
N LEU A 139 12.80 -2.12 7.42
CA LEU A 139 12.09 -2.56 6.23
C LEU A 139 12.97 -3.45 5.36
N CYS A 140 14.22 -3.04 5.09
CA CYS A 140 15.15 -3.83 4.29
C CYS A 140 15.53 -5.16 4.96
N SER A 141 15.59 -5.23 6.30
CA SER A 141 15.85 -6.49 7.01
C SER A 141 14.66 -7.45 7.00
N LYS A 142 13.43 -6.93 7.05
CA LYS A 142 12.20 -7.74 7.01
C LYS A 142 11.83 -8.24 5.63
N LEU A 143 12.21 -7.53 4.57
CA LEU A 143 12.01 -7.99 3.19
C LEU A 143 13.06 -9.06 2.87
N THR A 144 12.79 -10.30 3.30
CA THR A 144 13.71 -11.43 3.28
C THR A 144 14.13 -11.88 1.87
N ASP A 145 15.29 -12.52 1.79
CA ASP A 145 15.81 -13.19 0.58
C ASP A 145 15.05 -14.47 0.19
N ASP A 146 14.02 -14.85 0.97
CA ASP A 146 13.12 -15.96 0.61
C ASP A 146 12.06 -15.53 -0.40
N LEU A 147 11.79 -14.23 -0.54
CA LEU A 147 10.78 -13.73 -1.48
C LEU A 147 11.04 -14.14 -2.95
N PRO A 148 12.28 -14.09 -3.48
CA PRO A 148 12.61 -14.64 -4.80
C PRO A 148 12.36 -16.15 -4.90
N ARG A 149 12.67 -16.92 -3.85
CA ARG A 149 12.41 -18.37 -3.83
C ARG A 149 10.91 -18.66 -3.88
N LEU A 150 10.12 -17.95 -3.07
CA LEU A 150 8.67 -18.07 -3.07
C LEU A 150 8.06 -17.65 -4.42
N LEU A 151 8.57 -16.58 -5.02
CA LEU A 151 8.15 -16.13 -6.35
C LEU A 151 8.34 -17.23 -7.39
N ASN A 152 9.51 -17.87 -7.42
CA ASN A 152 9.81 -18.95 -8.34
C ASN A 152 8.86 -20.15 -8.16
N ILE A 153 8.59 -20.56 -6.91
CA ILE A 153 7.65 -21.65 -6.60
C ILE A 153 6.24 -21.31 -7.11
N ILE A 154 5.77 -20.09 -6.87
CA ILE A 154 4.44 -19.65 -7.29
C ILE A 154 4.36 -19.62 -8.83
N GLU A 155 5.37 -19.08 -9.51
CA GLU A 155 5.42 -19.03 -10.98
C GLU A 155 5.37 -20.43 -11.61
N ILE A 156 6.13 -21.39 -11.07
CA ILE A 156 6.09 -22.79 -11.51
C ILE A 156 4.69 -23.38 -11.31
N SER A 157 4.09 -23.18 -10.14
CA SER A 157 2.75 -23.73 -9.83
C SER A 157 1.65 -23.21 -10.75
N VAL A 158 1.70 -21.93 -11.13
CA VAL A 158 0.74 -21.30 -12.04
C VAL A 158 0.94 -21.79 -13.48
N CYS A 159 2.19 -22.02 -13.89
CA CYS A 159 2.50 -22.61 -15.20
C CYS A 159 1.93 -24.03 -15.33
N LEU A 160 2.00 -24.84 -14.27
CA LEU A 160 1.43 -26.20 -14.26
C LEU A 160 -0.10 -26.18 -14.34
N GLN A 161 -0.77 -25.23 -13.70
CA GLN A 161 -2.23 -25.08 -13.76
C GLN A 161 -2.76 -24.58 -15.13
N ASN A 162 -1.91 -24.02 -15.99
CA ASN A 162 -2.29 -23.57 -17.33
C ASN A 162 -2.11 -24.64 -18.43
N ARG A 163 -1.51 -25.80 -18.10
CA ARG A 163 -1.24 -26.88 -19.07
C ARG A 163 -2.25 -28.04 -19.00
N ASN A 164 -3.15 -28.03 -18.02
CA ASN A 164 -4.27 -28.94 -17.87
C ASN A 164 -5.58 -28.22 -18.19
#